data_AF-F6K569-F1
#
_entry.id   AF-F6K569-F1
#
_cell.length_a   1.000
_cell.length_b   1.000
_cell.length_c   1.000
_cell.angle_alpha   90.00
_cell.angle_beta   90.00
_cell.angle_gamma   90.00
#
_symmetry.space_group_name_H-M   'P 1'
#
loop_
_entity.id
_entity.type
_entity.pdbx_description
1 polymer ?
#
loop_
_entity_poly.entity_id
_entity_poly.type
_entity_poly.pdbx_seq_one_letter_code
_entity_poly.pdbx_strand_id
1 'polypeptide(L)' 'PTPCQLQAERAFLRAVQALLANSSTSAALSSIHVPQCRADGEWSRVQCD' A
#
# COMPACT_ATOMS: atom_id res chain seq x y z
N PRO A 1 -14.88 5.40 -4.50
CA PRO A 1 -13.84 4.44 -4.05
C PRO A 1 -14.29 3.79 -2.74
N THR A 2 -14.07 2.49 -2.59
CA THR A 2 -14.40 1.75 -1.37
C THR A 2 -13.40 2.08 -0.25
N PRO A 3 -13.71 1.74 1.01
CA PRO A 3 -12.75 1.89 2.10
C PRO A 3 -11.40 1.20 1.82
N CYS A 4 -11.40 0.01 1.21
CA CYS A 4 -10.18 -0.70 0.82
C CYS A 4 -9.36 0.11 -0.19
N GLN A 5 -9.99 0.57 -1.28
CA GLN A 5 -9.31 1.32 -2.34
C GLN A 5 -8.68 2.62 -1.81
N LEU A 6 -9.43 3.37 -0.99
CA LEU A 6 -8.90 4.59 -0.36
C LEU A 6 -7.70 4.30 0.56
N GLN A 7 -7.69 3.14 1.23
CA GLN A 7 -6.56 2.77 2.09
C GLN A 7 -5.35 2.29 1.27
N ALA A 8 -5.59 1.55 0.20
CA ALA A 8 -4.56 1.14 -0.77
C ALA A 8 -3.84 2.33 -1.37
N GLU A 9 -4.59 3.32 -1.87
CA GLU A 9 -4.04 4.56 -2.44
C GLU A 9 -3.19 5.33 -1.41
N ARG A 10 -3.69 5.49 -0.17
CA ARG A 10 -2.94 6.17 0.90
C ARG A 10 -1.67 5.43 1.30
N ALA A 11 -1.67 4.09 1.30
CA ALA A 11 -0.48 3.30 1.56
C ALA A 11 0.53 3.41 0.41
N PHE A 12 0.07 3.31 -0.83
CA PHE A 12 0.90 3.45 -2.01
C PHE A 12 1.61 4.81 -2.08
N LEU A 13 0.88 5.91 -1.82
CA LEU A 13 1.48 7.25 -1.81
C LEU A 13 2.57 7.39 -0.74
N ARG A 14 2.41 6.76 0.43
CA ARG A 14 3.47 6.73 1.45
C ARG A 14 4.70 5.95 0.97
N ALA A 15 4.50 4.83 0.27
CA ALA A 15 5.62 4.07 -0.31
C ALA A 15 6.40 4.89 -1.33
N VAL A 16 5.70 5.59 -2.23
CA VAL A 16 6.33 6.47 -3.22
C VAL A 16 7.08 7.62 -2.53
N GLN A 17 6.49 8.26 -1.51
CA GLN A 17 7.17 9.31 -0.75
C GLN A 17 8.42 8.80 -0.05
N ALA A 18 8.37 7.63 0.58
CA ALA A 18 9.51 7.00 1.23
C ALA A 18 10.63 6.66 0.22
N LEU A 19 10.25 6.18 -0.97
CA LEU A 19 11.18 5.89 -2.07
C LEU A 19 11.92 7.16 -2.53
N LEU A 20 11.20 8.28 -2.64
CA LEU A 20 11.77 9.56 -3.09
C LEU A 20 12.62 10.24 -2.01
N ALA A 21 12.33 9.99 -0.72
CA ALA A 21 12.99 10.68 0.39
C ALA A 21 14.31 10.06 0.85
N ASN A 22 14.59 8.78 0.55
CA ASN A 22 15.79 8.08 1.03
C ASN A 22 16.34 7.10 -0.01
N SER A 23 17.67 7.02 -0.15
CA SER A 23 18.37 6.01 -0.97
C SER A 23 18.42 4.61 -0.32
N SER A 24 18.19 4.52 1.00
CA SER A 24 18.11 3.28 1.79
C SER A 24 16.67 2.74 1.84
N THR A 25 16.07 2.53 0.68
CA THR A 25 14.63 2.35 0.47
C THR A 25 14.06 1.05 1.01
N SER A 26 14.87 -0.01 1.09
CA SER A 26 14.35 -1.36 1.28
C SER A 26 13.62 -1.57 2.61
N ALA A 27 14.21 -1.18 3.75
CA ALA A 27 13.58 -1.37 5.06
C ALA A 27 12.33 -0.50 5.27
N ALA A 28 12.33 0.73 4.74
CA ALA A 28 11.18 1.62 4.81
C ALA A 28 10.02 1.09 3.97
N LEU A 29 10.29 0.59 2.76
CA LEU A 29 9.28 -0.01 1.89
C LEU A 29 8.72 -1.31 2.49
N SER A 30 9.56 -2.17 3.08
CA SER A 30 9.12 -3.40 3.76
C SER A 30 8.18 -3.16 4.94
N SER A 31 8.16 -1.95 5.50
CA SER A 31 7.23 -1.58 6.58
C SER A 31 5.87 -1.06 6.08
N ILE A 32 5.74 -0.81 4.77
CA ILE A 32 4.55 -0.21 4.17
C ILE A 32 3.71 -1.29 3.49
N HIS A 33 2.66 -1.74 4.17
CA HIS A 33 1.66 -2.65 3.62
C HIS A 33 0.64 -1.91 2.75
N VAL A 34 0.49 -2.33 1.49
CA VAL A 34 -0.59 -1.88 0.60
C VAL A 34 -1.69 -2.94 0.58
N PRO A 35 -2.89 -2.64 1.10
CA PRO A 35 -3.97 -3.62 1.15
C PRO A 35 -4.42 -4.02 -0.26
N GLN A 36 -4.66 -5.32 -0.42
CA GLN A 36 -5.15 -5.95 -1.62
C GLN A 36 -6.68 -5.87 -1.65
N CYS A 37 -7.21 -5.17 -2.64
CA CYS A 37 -8.64 -5.07 -2.89
C CYS A 37 -9.02 -5.98 -4.05
N ARG A 38 -10.21 -6.57 -3.98
CA ARG A 38 -10.84 -7.25 -5.11
C ARG A 38 -11.34 -6.23 -6.14
N ALA A 39 -11.72 -6.71 -7.32
CA ALA A 39 -12.25 -5.88 -8.40
C ALA A 39 -13.56 -5.15 -8.02
N ASP A 40 -14.36 -5.72 -7.13
CA ASP A 40 -15.56 -5.10 -6.54
C ASP A 40 -15.23 -4.05 -5.45
N GLY A 41 -13.94 -3.88 -5.13
CA GLY A 41 -13.46 -2.95 -4.12
C GLY A 41 -13.60 -3.47 -2.68
N GLU A 42 -14.08 -4.69 -2.46
CA GLU A 42 -14.01 -5.32 -1.15
C GLU A 42 -12.58 -5.74 -0.83
N TRP A 43 -12.34 -6.02 0.45
CA TRP A 43 -11.07 -6.57 0.91
C TRP A 43 -10.83 -7.94 0.30
N SER A 44 -9.63 -8.16 -0.25
CA SER A 44 -9.20 -9.51 -0.57
C SER A 44 -9.11 -10.34 0.70
N ARG A 45 -9.54 -11.61 0.63
CA ARG A 45 -9.45 -12.54 1.76
C ARG A 45 -8.00 -12.82 2.14
N VAL A 46 -7.09 -12.76 1.17
CA VAL A 46 -5.64 -12.87 1.38
C VAL A 46 -5.04 -11.49 1.18
N GLN A 47 -4.34 -11.01 2.21
CA GLN A 47 -3.54 -9.79 2.18
C GLN A 47 -2.08 -10.22 2.16
N CYS A 48 -1.37 -9.87 1.10
CA CYS A 48 0.06 -10.12 0.98
C CYS A 48 0.83 -8.84 1.27
N ASP A 49 1.99 -8.98 1.91
CA ASP A 49 3.02 -7.95 1.99
C ASP A 49 3.99 -8.07 0.81
#